data_AF-A0A423I2A7-F1
#
_entry.id   AF-A0A423I2A7-F1
#
_cell.length_a   1.000
_cell.length_b   1.000
_cell.length_c   1.000
_cell.angle_alpha   90.00
_cell.angle_beta   90.00
_cell.angle_gamma   90.00
#
_symmetry.space_group_name_H-M   'P 1'
#
loop_
_entity.id
_entity.type
_entity.pdbx_description
1 polymer ?
#
loop_
_entity_poly.entity_id
_entity_poly.type
_entity_poly.pdbx_seq_one_letter_code
_entity_poly.pdbx_strand_id
1 'polypeptide(L)'
;MSHKLTNFDMAALLDSDEAISEYLSQVLADGDNEEFLRAIGYVVKARGMAQIAKDSGMGRESLYKAFAPGAKPRFDTVLKVIHALGIDLCAQPGHAANHSTL
;
A
#
# COMPACT_ATOMS: atom_id res chain seq x y z
N MET A 1 -9.60 -37.14 -9.13
CA MET A 1 -9.36 -35.93 -9.95
C MET A 1 -8.41 -35.03 -9.17
N SER A 2 -7.23 -34.71 -9.71
CA SER A 2 -6.28 -33.79 -9.06
C SER A 2 -6.60 -32.36 -9.48
N HIS A 3 -7.09 -31.52 -8.58
CA HIS A 3 -7.27 -30.09 -8.85
C HIS A 3 -5.92 -29.38 -8.71
N LYS A 4 -5.47 -28.75 -9.79
CA LYS A 4 -4.26 -27.93 -9.78
C LYS A 4 -4.65 -26.52 -9.35
N LEU A 5 -4.22 -26.12 -8.15
CA LEU A 5 -4.43 -24.76 -7.65
C LEU A 5 -3.38 -23.82 -8.25
N THR A 6 -3.80 -22.61 -8.60
CA THR A 6 -2.91 -21.51 -8.96
C THR A 6 -2.60 -20.69 -7.72
N ASN A 7 -1.35 -20.23 -7.59
CA ASN A 7 -0.99 -19.30 -6.53
C ASN A 7 -1.70 -17.96 -6.76
N PHE A 8 -2.33 -17.44 -5.71
CA PHE A 8 -2.90 -16.09 -5.73
C PHE A 8 -1.77 -15.05 -5.69
N ASP A 9 -1.77 -14.10 -6.62
CA ASP A 9 -0.83 -12.98 -6.66
C ASP A 9 -1.60 -11.66 -6.64
N MET A 10 -1.62 -11.01 -5.46
CA MET A 10 -2.33 -9.73 -5.28
C MET A 10 -1.83 -8.65 -6.23
N ALA A 11 -0.52 -8.63 -6.54
CA ALA A 11 0.05 -7.61 -7.43
C ALA A 11 -0.47 -7.71 -8.86
N ALA A 12 -0.92 -8.90 -9.30
CA ALA A 12 -1.50 -9.09 -10.62
C ALA A 12 -2.91 -8.50 -10.76
N LEU A 13 -3.58 -8.18 -9.64
CA LEU A 13 -4.91 -7.55 -9.60
C LEU A 13 -4.84 -6.02 -9.49
N LEU A 14 -3.64 -5.45 -9.31
CA LEU A 14 -3.39 -4.04 -9.10
C LEU A 14 -2.84 -3.39 -10.39
N ASP A 15 -3.59 -3.57 -11.49
CA ASP A 15 -3.18 -3.23 -12.85
C ASP A 15 -3.66 -1.86 -13.34
N SER A 16 -4.48 -1.16 -12.55
CA SER A 16 -4.94 0.21 -12.82
C SER A 16 -4.80 1.13 -11.61
N ASP A 17 -4.78 2.43 -11.88
CA ASP A 17 -4.70 3.47 -10.84
C ASP A 17 -5.93 3.43 -9.92
N GLU A 18 -7.10 3.11 -10.48
CA GLU A 18 -8.36 2.95 -9.75
C GLU A 18 -8.31 1.71 -8.84
N ALA A 19 -7.82 0.58 -9.33
CA ALA A 19 -7.68 -0.64 -8.51
C ALA A 19 -6.72 -0.43 -7.33
N ILE A 20 -5.60 0.28 -7.57
CA ILE A 20 -4.63 0.61 -6.55
C ILE A 20 -5.22 1.57 -5.51
N SER A 21 -5.86 2.64 -5.95
CA SER A 21 -6.42 3.66 -5.04
C SER A 21 -7.56 3.11 -4.19
N GLU A 22 -8.45 2.30 -4.77
CA GLU A 22 -9.51 1.61 -4.05
C GLU A 22 -8.94 0.63 -3.03
N TYR A 23 -7.97 -0.21 -3.42
CA TYR A 23 -7.35 -1.17 -2.51
C TYR A 23 -6.68 -0.48 -1.31
N LEU A 24 -5.89 0.57 -1.54
CA LEU A 24 -5.24 1.31 -0.47
C LEU A 24 -6.25 2.03 0.42
N SER A 25 -7.35 2.54 -0.14
CA SER A 25 -8.42 3.20 0.62
C SER A 25 -9.14 2.23 1.55
N GLN A 26 -9.47 1.02 1.08
CA GLN A 26 -10.08 -0.02 1.92
C GLN A 26 -9.14 -0.44 3.05
N VAL A 27 -7.85 -0.63 2.75
CA VAL A 27 -6.85 -0.96 3.76
C VAL A 27 -6.69 0.15 4.80
N LEU A 28 -6.75 1.42 4.39
CA LEU A 28 -6.72 2.55 5.33
C LEU A 28 -7.98 2.65 6.20
N ALA A 29 -9.13 2.22 5.68
CA ALA A 29 -10.40 2.27 6.39
C ALA A 29 -10.53 1.16 7.46
N ASP A 30 -10.18 -0.08 7.09
CA ASP A 30 -10.50 -1.27 7.89
C ASP A 30 -9.27 -2.06 8.37
N GLY A 31 -8.10 -1.81 7.76
CA GLY A 31 -6.87 -2.55 8.03
C GLY A 31 -6.05 -2.01 9.19
N ASP A 32 -4.99 -2.74 9.54
CA ASP A 32 -3.97 -2.29 10.48
C ASP A 32 -2.71 -1.74 9.78
N ASN A 33 -1.75 -1.26 10.58
CA ASN A 33 -0.50 -0.71 10.05
C ASN A 33 0.34 -1.74 9.29
N GLU A 34 0.34 -3.01 9.70
CA GLU A 34 1.12 -4.05 9.00
C GLU A 34 0.48 -4.39 7.65
N GLU A 35 -0.85 -4.43 7.60
CA GLU A 35 -1.62 -4.58 6.38
C GLU A 35 -1.39 -3.42 5.41
N PHE A 36 -1.38 -2.18 5.89
CA PHE A 36 -1.09 -1.02 5.05
C PHE A 36 0.32 -1.07 4.43
N LEU A 37 1.34 -1.43 5.22
CA LEU A 37 2.70 -1.57 4.71
C LEU A 37 2.83 -2.71 3.69
N ARG A 38 2.16 -3.83 3.93
CA ARG A 38 2.09 -4.96 3.00
C ARG A 38 1.37 -4.58 1.70
N ALA A 39 0.26 -3.84 1.80
CA ALA A 39 -0.49 -3.34 0.65
C ALA A 39 0.38 -2.45 -0.24
N ILE A 40 1.12 -1.51 0.34
CA ILE A 40 2.12 -0.70 -0.40
C ILE A 40 3.14 -1.61 -1.09
N GLY A 41 3.63 -2.66 -0.41
CA GLY A 41 4.54 -3.65 -1.00
C GLY A 41 3.96 -4.33 -2.26
N TYR A 42 2.67 -4.70 -2.25
CA TYR A 42 2.00 -5.25 -3.43
C TYR A 42 1.90 -4.24 -4.56
N VAL A 43 1.55 -2.98 -4.27
CA VAL A 43 1.46 -1.92 -5.28
C VAL A 43 2.84 -1.62 -5.88
N VAL A 44 3.90 -1.55 -5.06
CA VAL A 44 5.28 -1.37 -5.54
C VAL A 44 5.70 -2.52 -6.47
N LYS A 45 5.30 -3.76 -6.15
CA LYS A 45 5.54 -4.92 -7.03
C LYS A 45 4.79 -4.79 -8.36
N ALA A 46 3.52 -4.34 -8.33
CA ALA A 46 2.69 -4.17 -9.52
C ALA A 46 3.22 -3.07 -10.46
N ARG A 47 3.62 -1.91 -9.89
CA ARG A 47 4.18 -0.77 -10.65
C ARG A 47 5.61 -1.00 -11.14
N GLY A 48 6.38 -1.83 -10.43
CA GLY A 48 7.77 -2.13 -10.72
C GLY A 48 8.76 -1.38 -9.83
N MET A 49 9.53 -2.15 -9.07
CA MET A 49 10.49 -1.65 -8.06
C MET A 49 11.52 -0.64 -8.61
N ALA A 50 11.98 -0.83 -9.86
CA ALA A 50 12.98 0.05 -10.46
C ALA A 50 12.44 1.47 -10.73
N GLN A 51 11.18 1.56 -11.17
CA GLN A 51 10.52 2.82 -11.44
C GLN A 51 10.28 3.58 -10.14
N ILE A 52 9.76 2.89 -9.11
CA ILE A 52 9.52 3.50 -7.80
C ILE A 52 10.79 3.98 -7.12
N ALA A 53 11.89 3.21 -7.20
CA ALA A 53 13.19 3.63 -6.69
C ALA A 53 13.65 4.97 -7.30
N LYS A 54 13.47 5.11 -8.62
CA LYS A 54 13.80 6.33 -9.35
C LYS A 54 12.91 7.49 -8.91
N ASP A 55 11.60 7.29 -8.87
CA ASP A 55 10.62 8.35 -8.63
C ASP A 55 10.61 8.80 -7.16
N SER A 56 10.87 7.89 -6.22
CA SER A 56 10.95 8.20 -4.79
C SER A 56 12.34 8.70 -4.36
N GLY A 57 13.34 8.67 -5.26
CA GLY A 57 14.74 8.99 -4.95
C GLY A 57 15.38 8.03 -3.95
N MET A 58 14.86 6.81 -3.82
CA MET A 58 15.35 5.80 -2.88
C MET A 58 16.14 4.70 -3.59
N GLY A 59 17.16 4.16 -2.91
CA GLY A 59 17.81 2.94 -3.38
C GLY A 59 16.87 1.73 -3.34
N ARG A 60 16.99 0.82 -4.33
CA ARG A 60 16.22 -0.43 -4.39
C ARG A 60 16.33 -1.25 -3.10
N GLU A 61 17.53 -1.36 -2.53
CA GLU A 61 17.75 -2.07 -1.26
C GLU A 61 17.02 -1.41 -0.09
N SER A 62 17.02 -0.07 -0.02
CA SER A 62 16.28 0.68 1.00
C SER A 62 14.77 0.45 0.88
N LEU A 63 14.23 0.40 -0.35
CA LEU A 63 12.82 0.07 -0.58
C LEU A 63 12.48 -1.36 -0.14
N TYR A 64 13.31 -2.35 -0.50
CA TYR A 64 13.10 -3.73 -0.04
C TYR A 64 13.08 -3.83 1.49
N LYS A 65 14.01 -3.15 2.18
CA LYS A 65 14.04 -3.15 3.65
C LYS A 65 12.86 -2.41 4.27
N ALA A 66 12.41 -1.32 3.65
CA ALA A 66 11.32 -0.50 4.16
C ALA A 66 9.96 -1.24 4.16
N PHE A 67 9.73 -2.16 3.22
CA PHE A 67 8.46 -2.89 3.09
C PHE A 67 8.62 -4.41 3.21
N ALA A 68 9.72 -4.88 3.80
CA ALA A 68 9.86 -6.27 4.18
C ALA A 68 8.87 -6.63 5.31
N PRO A 69 8.46 -7.91 5.45
CA PRO A 69 7.65 -8.34 6.57
C PRO A 69 8.26 -7.94 7.92
N GLY A 70 7.46 -7.33 8.80
CA GLY A 70 7.90 -6.84 10.12
C GLY A 70 8.74 -5.55 10.09
N ALA A 71 8.94 -4.93 8.92
CA ALA A 71 9.61 -3.64 8.83
C ALA A 71 8.81 -2.53 9.53
N LYS A 72 9.53 -1.56 10.09
CA LYS A 72 8.96 -0.36 10.70
C LYS A 72 9.53 0.88 9.99
N PRO A 73 9.16 1.12 8.73
CA PRO A 73 9.63 2.30 8.01
C PRO A 73 9.14 3.56 8.73
N ARG A 74 9.95 4.61 8.68
CA ARG A 74 9.50 5.92 9.15
C ARG A 74 8.40 6.45 8.25
N PHE A 75 7.48 7.23 8.80
CA PHE A 75 6.35 7.78 8.05
C PHE A 75 6.77 8.64 6.86
N ASP A 76 7.89 9.38 6.94
CA ASP A 76 8.44 10.14 5.80
C ASP A 76 8.82 9.24 4.62
N THR A 77 9.24 8.00 4.90
CA THR A 77 9.56 7.00 3.88
C THR A 77 8.28 6.49 3.22
N VAL A 78 7.25 6.23 4.02
CA VAL A 78 5.93 5.79 3.52
C VAL A 78 5.32 6.83 2.59
N LEU A 79 5.27 8.10 3.03
CA LEU A 79 4.72 9.20 2.22
C LEU A 79 5.47 9.39 0.89
N LYS A 80 6.82 9.36 0.92
CA LYS A 80 7.63 9.45 -0.30
C LYS A 80 7.27 8.37 -1.33
N VAL A 81 7.03 7.16 -0.86
CA VAL A 81 6.68 6.03 -1.73
C VAL A 81 5.26 6.16 -2.24
N ILE A 82 4.31 6.54 -1.40
CA ILE A 82 2.92 6.80 -1.82
C ILE A 82 2.86 7.86 -2.93
N HIS A 83 3.60 8.97 -2.78
CA HIS A 83 3.67 9.98 -3.83
C HIS A 83 4.34 9.47 -5.11
N ALA A 84 5.41 8.66 -4.97
CA ALA A 84 6.07 8.03 -6.12
C ALA A 84 5.19 7.00 -6.85
N LEU A 85 4.17 6.45 -6.17
CA LEU A 85 3.16 5.58 -6.77
C LEU A 85 2.04 6.37 -7.48
N GLY A 86 2.06 7.70 -7.41
CA GLY A 86 1.03 8.59 -7.95
C GLY A 86 -0.26 8.59 -7.13
N ILE A 87 -0.18 8.30 -5.83
CA ILE A 87 -1.33 8.23 -4.93
C ILE A 87 -1.34 9.45 -4.00
N ASP A 88 -2.50 10.09 -3.89
CA ASP A 88 -2.76 11.16 -2.93
C ASP A 88 -3.53 10.63 -1.73
N LEU A 89 -3.03 10.90 -0.52
CA LEU A 89 -3.79 10.63 0.71
C LEU A 89 -4.64 11.83 1.07
N CYS A 90 -5.94 11.64 1.18
CA CYS A 90 -6.87 12.69 1.57
C CYS A 90 -7.38 12.49 2.99
N ALA A 91 -7.23 13.53 3.82
CA ALA A 91 -7.91 13.58 5.11
C ALA A 91 -9.41 13.83 4.89
N GLN A 92 -10.24 12.98 5.46
CA GLN A 92 -11.69 13.16 5.50
C GLN A 92 -12.15 13.33 6.96
N PRO A 93 -13.27 14.00 7.22
CA PRO A 93 -13.88 13.97 8.55
C PRO A 93 -14.02 12.51 9.00
N GLY A 94 -13.45 12.17 10.15
CA GLY A 94 -13.65 10.85 10.73
C GLY A 94 -15.13 10.62 11.00
N HIS A 95 -15.55 9.35 11.09
CA HIS A 95 -16.89 8.97 11.56
C HIS A 95 -17.27 9.92 12.69
N ALA A 96 -18.30 10.76 12.47
CA ALA A 96 -18.79 11.64 13.51
C ALA A 96 -19.06 10.74 14.71
N ALA A 97 -18.27 10.91 15.77
CA ALA A 97 -18.57 10.28 17.03
C ALA A 97 -19.93 10.85 17.41
N ASN A 98 -20.99 10.12 17.09
CA ASN A 98 -22.33 10.37 17.57
C ASN A 98 -22.26 10.14 19.07
N HIS A 99 -21.70 11.10 19.80
CA HIS A 99 -21.92 11.28 21.21
C HIS A 99 -23.41 11.56 21.32
N SER A 100 -24.20 10.48 21.43
CA SER A 100 -25.55 10.53 21.95
C SER A 100 -25.42 10.98 23.39
N THR A 101 -25.45 12.29 23.59
CA THR A 101 -25.63 12.89 24.90
C THR A 101 -27.04 12.54 25.34
N LEU A 102 -27.16 11.61 26.29
CA LEU A 102 -28.33 11.49 27.15
C LEU A 102 -28.22 12.53 28.27
#